data_AF-U2FBA9-F1
#
_entry.id   AF-U2FBA9-F1
#
_cell.length_a   1.000
_cell.length_b   1.000
_cell.length_c   1.000
_cell.angle_alpha   90.00
_cell.angle_beta   90.00
_cell.angle_gamma   90.00
#
_symmetry.space_group_name_H-M   'P 1'
#
loop_
_entity.id
_entity.type
_entity.pdbx_description
1 polymer ?
#
loop_
_entity_poly.entity_id
_entity_poly.type
_entity_poly.pdbx_seq_one_letter_code
_entity_poly.pdbx_strand_id
1 'polypeptide(L)'
;DRFATRPDLFSTADMEGPAAEATPPERTRRIMVATEPSVRSAMLGAVHTRWDASVRTFTDAADCCRLCAQFCTHIQNAELYGSLERRG
;
A
#
# COMPACT_ATOMS: atom_id res chain seq x y z
N ASP A 1 4.33 -23.73 5.04
CA ASP A 1 5.06 -22.70 5.81
C ASP A 1 5.99 -21.93 4.89
N ARG A 2 5.52 -20.87 4.23
CA ARG A 2 6.32 -20.00 3.35
C ARG A 2 5.73 -18.59 3.31
N PHE A 3 5.79 -17.88 4.43
CA PHE A 3 5.85 -16.41 4.37
C PHE A 3 7.32 -16.06 4.12
N ALA A 4 7.73 -16.09 2.85
CA ALA A 4 9.03 -15.53 2.49
C ALA A 4 8.94 -14.00 2.72
N THR A 5 9.52 -13.51 3.80
CA THR A 5 9.75 -12.07 4.02
C THR A 5 10.63 -11.59 2.88
N ARG A 6 10.04 -10.90 1.90
CA ARG A 6 10.74 -10.26 0.78
C ARG A 6 11.55 -9.08 1.35
N PRO A 7 12.90 -9.20 1.49
CA PRO A 7 13.70 -8.17 2.15
C PRO A 7 13.74 -6.85 1.37
N ASP A 8 13.34 -6.87 0.10
CA ASP A 8 13.21 -5.72 -0.80
C ASP A 8 12.00 -4.81 -0.48
N LEU A 9 10.98 -5.31 0.23
CA LEU A 9 9.80 -4.50 0.57
C LEU A 9 10.11 -3.35 1.54
N PHE A 10 11.11 -3.54 2.40
CA PHE A 10 11.51 -2.56 3.41
C PHE A 10 12.78 -1.79 3.02
N SER A 11 13.28 -1.95 1.79
CA SER A 11 14.42 -1.17 1.33
C SER A 11 14.03 0.31 1.25
N THR A 12 14.79 1.16 1.94
CA THR A 12 14.62 2.62 1.97
C THR A 12 15.63 3.35 1.10
N ALA A 13 16.44 2.63 0.30
CA ALA A 13 17.48 3.23 -0.52
C ALA A 13 16.93 4.28 -1.51
N ASP A 14 15.73 4.03 -2.05
CA ASP A 14 15.04 4.97 -2.95
C ASP A 14 14.31 6.11 -2.21
N MET A 15 14.39 6.13 -0.87
CA MET A 15 13.72 7.09 0.01
C MET A 15 14.70 8.07 0.65
N GLU A 16 15.95 8.16 0.16
CA GLU A 16 16.94 9.12 0.63
C GLU A 16 16.57 10.56 0.22
N GLY A 17 16.63 11.48 1.19
CA GLY A 17 16.34 12.92 0.99
C GLY A 17 15.11 13.41 1.77
N PRO A 18 14.81 14.73 1.69
CA PRO A 18 13.63 15.29 2.33
C PRO A 18 12.35 14.61 1.85
N ALA A 19 11.43 14.31 2.77
CA ALA A 19 10.18 13.63 2.44
C ALA A 19 9.36 14.34 1.35
N ALA A 20 9.49 15.67 1.23
CA ALA A 20 8.84 16.48 0.20
C ALA A 20 9.48 16.34 -1.21
N GLU A 21 10.71 15.84 -1.29
CA GLU A 21 11.52 15.73 -2.51
C GLU A 21 11.70 14.28 -2.97
N ALA A 22 11.61 13.29 -2.07
CA ALA A 22 11.73 11.87 -2.41
C ALA A 22 10.55 11.35 -3.25
N THR A 23 10.80 10.85 -4.46
CA THR A 23 9.76 10.20 -5.28
C THR A 23 9.55 8.77 -4.80
N PRO A 24 8.34 8.39 -4.35
CA PRO A 24 8.13 7.05 -3.83
C PRO A 24 8.29 6.02 -4.95
N PRO A 25 8.97 4.89 -4.67
CA PRO A 25 9.13 3.83 -5.66
C PRO A 25 7.76 3.22 -6.00
N GLU A 26 7.59 2.65 -7.19
CA GLU A 26 6.31 2.04 -7.62
C GLU A 26 5.80 0.96 -6.66
N ARG A 27 6.72 0.32 -5.91
CA ARG A 27 6.38 -0.64 -4.86
C ARG A 27 5.51 -0.08 -3.74
N THR A 28 5.46 1.23 -3.58
CA THR A 28 4.66 1.87 -2.54
C THR A 28 3.15 1.71 -2.78
N ARG A 29 2.74 1.49 -4.05
CA ARG A 29 1.37 1.08 -4.42
C ARG A 29 0.96 -0.28 -3.86
N ARG A 30 1.92 -1.09 -3.41
CA ARG A 30 1.71 -2.41 -2.78
C ARG A 30 1.46 -2.30 -1.26
N ILE A 31 1.38 -1.08 -0.71
CA ILE A 31 1.13 -0.86 0.72
C ILE A 31 -0.35 -0.53 0.93
N MET A 32 -0.96 -1.24 1.89
CA MET A 32 -2.27 -0.90 2.43
C MET A 32 -2.13 -0.56 3.91
N VAL A 33 -2.72 0.57 4.32
CA VAL A 33 -2.79 0.98 5.73
C VAL A 33 -4.23 0.91 6.18
N ALA A 34 -4.52 -0.02 7.09
CA ALA A 34 -5.81 -0.19 7.73
C ALA A 34 -5.79 0.45 9.12
N THR A 35 -6.76 1.30 9.42
CA THR A 35 -6.84 2.00 10.72
C THR A 35 -8.27 2.05 11.26
N GLU A 36 -8.42 2.25 12.56
CA GLU A 36 -9.73 2.58 13.15
C GLU A 36 -10.09 4.04 12.79
N PRO A 37 -11.39 4.41 12.69
CA PRO A 37 -11.80 5.75 12.27
C PRO A 37 -11.42 6.86 13.25
N SER A 38 -11.19 6.50 14.52
CA SER A 38 -10.74 7.41 15.58
C SER A 38 -9.28 7.86 15.40
N VAL A 39 -8.49 7.13 14.61
CA VAL A 39 -7.08 7.45 14.38
C VAL A 39 -6.96 8.64 13.44
N ARG A 40 -6.54 9.79 13.99
CA ARG A 40 -6.18 10.98 13.19
C ARG A 40 -4.67 11.15 13.17
N SER A 41 -4.07 11.08 11.99
CA SER A 41 -2.65 11.33 11.81
C SER A 41 -2.38 12.01 10.47
N ALA A 42 -1.63 13.10 10.50
CA ALA A 42 -1.14 13.76 9.29
C ALA A 42 -0.32 12.82 8.40
N MET A 43 0.31 11.79 9.00
CA MET A 43 1.07 10.78 8.26
C MET A 43 0.17 9.90 7.39
N LEU A 44 -1.07 9.59 7.79
CA LEU A 44 -2.00 8.80 6.97
C LEU A 44 -2.38 9.55 5.68
N GLY A 45 -2.59 10.86 5.80
CA GLY A 45 -2.84 11.72 4.64
C GLY A 45 -1.63 11.82 3.71
N ALA A 46 -0.42 11.92 4.27
CA ALA A 46 0.82 11.95 3.50
C ALA A 46 1.07 10.62 2.74
N VAL A 47 0.82 9.48 3.39
CA VAL A 47 0.95 8.14 2.79
C VAL A 47 -0.08 7.90 1.68
N HIS A 48 -1.33 8.36 1.84
CA HIS A 48 -2.30 8.26 0.76
C HIS A 48 -1.91 9.15 -0.43
N THR A 49 -1.61 10.42 -0.18
CA THR A 49 -1.47 11.43 -1.24
C THR A 49 -0.14 11.32 -1.99
N ARG A 50 0.95 11.08 -1.26
CA ARG A 50 2.28 11.11 -1.86
C ARG A 50 2.70 9.76 -2.39
N TRP A 51 2.36 8.70 -1.66
CA TRP A 51 2.90 7.35 -1.86
C TRP A 51 1.94 6.44 -2.65
N ASP A 52 0.76 6.96 -3.03
CA ASP A 52 -0.29 6.24 -3.74
C ASP A 52 -0.67 4.92 -3.04
N ALA A 53 -0.56 4.92 -1.71
CA ALA A 53 -0.85 3.77 -0.88
C ALA A 53 -2.35 3.71 -0.58
N SER A 54 -2.89 2.49 -0.47
CA SER A 54 -4.30 2.28 -0.14
C SER A 54 -4.52 2.49 1.35
N VAL A 55 -4.90 3.70 1.77
CA VAL A 55 -5.27 4.01 3.16
C VAL A 55 -6.78 3.87 3.34
N ARG A 56 -7.20 3.02 4.29
CA ARG A 56 -8.62 2.80 4.59
C ARG A 56 -8.88 2.73 6.10
N THR A 57 -10.06 3.21 6.48
CA THR A 57 -10.57 3.13 7.85
C THR A 57 -11.63 2.04 7.95
N PHE A 58 -11.62 1.26 9.02
CA PHE A 58 -12.56 0.16 9.22
C PHE A 58 -13.19 0.23 10.60
N THR A 59 -14.51 0.07 10.66
CA THR A 59 -15.29 -0.11 11.90
C THR A 59 -15.59 -1.57 12.20
N ASP A 60 -15.39 -2.45 11.22
CA ASP A 60 -15.71 -3.88 11.29
C ASP A 60 -14.52 -4.73 10.84
N ALA A 61 -14.27 -5.80 11.58
CA ALA A 61 -13.16 -6.71 11.32
C ALA A 61 -13.41 -7.57 10.07
N ALA A 62 -14.66 -7.96 9.78
CA ALA A 62 -14.96 -8.76 8.60
C ALA A 62 -14.72 -7.95 7.31
N ASP A 63 -15.13 -6.68 7.30
CA ASP A 63 -14.84 -5.76 6.21
C ASP A 63 -13.35 -5.48 6.02
N CYS A 64 -12.61 -5.31 7.12
CA CYS A 64 -11.16 -5.21 7.08
C CYS A 64 -10.51 -6.43 6.42
N CYS A 65 -10.84 -7.63 6.90
CA CYS A 65 -10.30 -8.89 6.37
C CYS A 65 -10.64 -9.09 4.89
N ARG A 66 -11.89 -8.82 4.50
CA ARG A 66 -12.36 -8.94 3.11
C ARG A 66 -11.59 -8.01 2.18
N LEU A 67 -11.42 -6.74 2.56
CA LEU A 67 -10.73 -5.76 1.72
C LEU A 67 -9.21 -5.99 1.69
N CYS A 68 -8.60 -6.45 2.78
CA CYS A 68 -7.21 -6.90 2.78
C CYS A 68 -7.00 -8.07 1.82
N ALA A 69 -7.90 -9.07 1.83
CA ALA A 69 -7.82 -10.19 0.90
C ALA A 69 -7.92 -9.73 -0.57
N GLN A 70 -8.87 -8.84 -0.88
CA GLN A 70 -9.00 -8.26 -2.22
C GLN A 70 -7.76 -7.47 -2.65
N PHE A 71 -7.16 -6.69 -1.75
CA PHE A 71 -5.93 -5.97 -2.01
C PHE A 71 -4.78 -6.93 -2.34
N CYS A 72 -4.57 -7.96 -1.50
CA CYS A 72 -3.55 -8.98 -1.76
C CYS A 72 -3.76 -9.70 -3.09
N THR A 73 -5.00 -10.07 -3.42
CA THR A 73 -5.33 -10.70 -4.72
C THR A 73 -5.04 -9.75 -5.89
N HIS A 74 -5.36 -8.46 -5.76
CA HIS A 74 -5.09 -7.47 -6.80
C HIS A 74 -3.58 -7.33 -7.06
N ILE A 75 -2.78 -7.21 -6.00
CA ILE A 75 -1.32 -7.17 -6.13
C ILE A 75 -0.79 -8.46 -6.76
N GLN A 76 -1.22 -9.63 -6.29
CA GLN A 76 -0.80 -10.91 -6.87
C GLN A 76 -1.14 -11.02 -8.36
N ASN A 77 -2.34 -10.61 -8.75
CA ASN A 77 -2.74 -10.62 -10.16
C ASN A 77 -1.90 -9.65 -11.00
N ALA A 78 -1.59 -8.46 -10.48
CA ALA A 78 -0.74 -7.49 -11.17
C ALA A 78 0.69 -8.02 -11.36
N GLU A 79 1.23 -8.76 -10.40
CA GLU A 79 2.56 -9.39 -10.52
C GLU A 79 2.55 -10.55 -11.52
N LEU A 80 1.48 -11.35 -11.55
CA LEU A 80 1.38 -12.53 -12.43
C LEU A 80 1.05 -12.16 -13.88
N TYR A 81 0.21 -11.15 -14.08
CA TYR A 81 -0.40 -10.86 -15.38
C TYR A 81 -0.07 -9.46 -15.90
N GLY A 82 0.68 -8.65 -15.15
CA GLY A 82 0.90 -7.24 -15.44
C GLY A 82 -0.34 -6.38 -15.14
N SER A 83 -0.25 -5.09 -15.42
CA SER A 83 -1.41 -4.20 -15.30
C SER A 83 -2.17 -4.15 -16.63
N LEU A 84 -3.49 -4.32 -16.57
CA LEU A 84 -4.35 -3.92 -17.67
C LEU A 84 -4.49 -2.41 -17.57
N GLU A 85 -3.67 -1.66 -18.32
CA GLU A 85 -3.97 -0.25 -18.53
C GLU A 85 -5.37 -0.17 -19.13
N ARG A 86 -6.29 0.47 -18.40
CA ARG A 86 -7.61 0.77 -18.93
C ARG A 86 -7.38 1.69 -20.12
N ARG A 87 -7.49 1.15 -21.34
CA ARG A 87 -7.58 1.94 -22.58
C ARG A 87 -8.79 2.86 -22.43
N GLY A 88 -8.51 4.12 -22.11
CA GLY A 88 -9.43 5.24 -22.30
C GLY A 88 -9.49 5.60 -23.77
#